data_AF-A0A813Z9J6-F1
#
_entry.id   AF-A0A813Z9J6-F1
#
_cell.length_a   1.000
_cell.length_b   1.000
_cell.length_c   1.000
_cell.angle_alpha   90.00
_cell.angle_beta   90.00
_cell.angle_gamma   90.00
#
_symmetry.space_group_name_H-M   'P 1'
#
loop_
_entity.id
_entity.type
_entity.pdbx_description
1 polymer ?
#
loop_
_entity_poly.entity_id
_entity_poly.type
_entity_poly.pdbx_seq_one_letter_code
_entity_poly.pdbx_strand_id
1 'polypeptide(L)'
;MCGLRAPSHVYSATLKNSSNNDIVVEVEYAGSDASHSEHVTVIVPKGGSQSIKEKTHHVGDNEQRKFIQKLTVKSEGASIQELSAPFEGVKSPKHEWQFEVTEDGSIKSVSH
;
A
#
# COMPACT_ATOMS: atom_id res chain seq x y z
N MET A 1 2.12 24.58 21.21
CA MET A 1 1.60 23.20 21.34
C MET A 1 2.24 22.35 20.26
N CYS A 2 3.29 21.59 20.56
CA CYS A 2 3.83 20.58 19.65
C CYS A 2 2.87 19.38 19.65
N GLY A 3 1.82 19.44 18.84
CA GLY A 3 0.95 18.29 18.63
C GLY A 3 1.71 17.27 17.81
N LEU A 4 2.26 16.23 18.45
CA LEU A 4 2.72 15.02 17.78
C LEU A 4 1.54 14.43 17.01
N ARG A 5 1.44 14.77 15.72
CA ARG A 5 0.43 14.19 14.84
C ARG A 5 0.75 12.72 14.70
N ALA A 6 -0.19 11.86 15.07
CA ALA A 6 -0.02 10.41 14.92
C ALA A 6 0.33 10.08 13.46
N PRO A 7 1.26 9.14 13.21
CA PRO A 7 1.68 8.81 11.86
C PRO A 7 0.51 8.27 11.03
N SER A 8 0.43 8.68 9.76
CA SER A 8 -0.58 8.22 8.80
C SER A 8 -0.17 6.89 8.16
N HIS A 9 0.14 5.88 8.96
CA HIS A 9 0.61 4.57 8.49
C HIS A 9 -0.54 3.65 8.10
N VAL A 10 -0.30 2.81 7.10
CA VAL A 10 -1.17 1.69 6.71
C VAL A 10 -0.36 0.40 6.84
N TYR A 11 -0.84 -0.58 7.58
CA TYR A 11 -0.08 -1.82 7.85
C TYR A 11 -0.44 -2.98 6.90
N SER A 12 -1.69 -3.06 6.48
CA SER A 12 -2.22 -4.02 5.50
C SER A 12 -3.20 -3.32 4.56
N ALA A 13 -3.52 -3.94 3.43
CA ALA A 13 -4.47 -3.34 2.50
C ALA A 13 -5.27 -4.37 1.69
N THR A 14 -6.40 -3.91 1.17
CA THR A 14 -7.14 -4.60 0.12
C THR A 14 -7.01 -3.79 -1.17
N LEU A 15 -6.47 -4.44 -2.20
CA LEU A 15 -6.29 -3.88 -3.54
C LEU A 15 -7.47 -4.30 -4.41
N LYS A 16 -8.26 -3.34 -4.89
CA LYS A 16 -9.36 -3.59 -5.82
C LYS A 16 -8.93 -3.16 -7.22
N ASN A 17 -9.09 -4.03 -8.21
CA ASN A 17 -8.82 -3.73 -9.61
C ASN A 17 -10.15 -3.55 -10.36
N SER A 18 -10.49 -2.30 -10.65
CA SER A 18 -11.66 -1.95 -11.48
C SER A 18 -11.30 -1.80 -12.97
N SER A 19 -10.08 -2.12 -13.37
CA SER A 19 -9.65 -2.06 -14.77
C SER A 19 -10.06 -3.29 -15.58
N ASN A 20 -9.86 -3.20 -16.89
CA ASN A 20 -10.21 -4.26 -17.84
C ASN A 20 -9.15 -5.35 -18.02
N ASN A 21 -8.00 -5.20 -17.36
CA ASN A 21 -6.85 -6.10 -17.45
C ASN A 21 -6.45 -6.59 -16.06
N ASP A 22 -5.71 -7.69 -16.01
CA ASP A 22 -4.98 -8.04 -14.80
C ASP A 22 -3.88 -7.01 -14.56
N ILE A 23 -3.67 -6.64 -13.31
CA ILE A 23 -2.64 -5.68 -12.93
C ILE A 23 -1.63 -6.31 -12.00
N VAL A 24 -0.40 -5.83 -12.10
CA VAL A 24 0.67 -6.16 -11.16
C VAL A 24 0.87 -4.95 -10.25
N VAL A 25 0.69 -5.15 -8.95
CA VAL A 25 0.94 -4.14 -7.92
C VAL A 25 2.19 -4.54 -7.15
N GLU A 26 3.20 -3.70 -7.20
CA GLU A 26 4.37 -3.78 -6.34
C GLU A 26 4.13 -2.92 -5.11
N VAL A 27 4.30 -3.51 -3.93
CA VAL A 27 4.05 -2.88 -2.64
C VAL A 27 5.38 -2.80 -1.90
N GLU A 28 5.79 -1.59 -1.56
CA GLU A 28 6.95 -1.33 -0.72
C GLU A 28 6.50 -1.14 0.73
N TYR A 29 7.03 -1.97 1.62
CA TYR A 29 6.88 -1.87 3.07
C TYR A 29 8.13 -1.25 3.68
N ALA A 30 7.98 -0.22 4.50
CA ALA A 30 9.06 0.38 5.27
C ALA A 30 9.02 -0.03 6.75
N GLY A 31 10.19 -0.26 7.35
CA GLY A 31 10.37 -0.45 8.78
C GLY A 31 10.68 0.86 9.52
N SER A 32 11.25 0.77 10.72
CA SER A 32 11.70 1.94 11.50
C SER A 32 12.85 2.70 10.83
N ASP A 33 13.56 2.06 9.92
CA ASP A 33 14.61 2.63 9.08
C ASP A 33 14.62 1.99 7.68
N ALA A 34 15.41 2.57 6.77
CA ALA A 34 15.48 2.16 5.38
C ALA A 34 16.10 0.76 5.17
N SER A 35 16.84 0.22 6.14
CA SER A 35 17.46 -1.11 6.03
C SER A 35 16.44 -2.25 6.13
N HIS A 36 15.21 -1.92 6.54
CA HIS A 36 14.12 -2.87 6.70
C HIS A 36 13.03 -2.75 5.62
N SER A 37 13.33 -2.06 4.51
CA SER A 37 12.41 -2.02 3.36
C SER A 37 12.24 -3.39 2.71
N GLU A 38 11.03 -3.71 2.27
CA GLU A 38 10.68 -4.98 1.61
C GLU A 38 9.66 -4.73 0.51
N HIS A 39 9.89 -5.36 -0.65
CA HIS A 39 8.98 -5.29 -1.80
C HIS A 39 8.19 -6.59 -1.92
N VAL A 40 6.89 -6.50 -2.15
CA VAL A 40 6.01 -7.63 -2.47
C VAL A 40 5.29 -7.33 -3.77
N THR A 41 5.26 -8.31 -4.67
CA THR A 41 4.51 -8.22 -5.93
C THR A 41 3.23 -9.04 -5.83
N VAL A 42 2.13 -8.44 -6.25
CA VAL A 42 0.79 -9.03 -6.20
C VAL A 42 0.10 -8.85 -7.54
N ILE A 43 -0.47 -9.93 -8.05
CA ILE A 43 -1.32 -9.88 -9.24
C ILE A 43 -2.76 -9.72 -8.76
N VAL A 44 -3.44 -8.67 -9.21
CA VAL A 44 -4.86 -8.42 -8.92
C VAL A 44 -5.66 -8.69 -10.19
N PRO A 45 -6.48 -9.75 -10.24
CA PRO A 45 -7.27 -10.08 -11.43
C PRO A 45 -8.19 -8.94 -11.85
N LYS A 46 -8.49 -8.86 -13.15
CA LYS A 46 -9.52 -7.98 -13.72
C LYS A 46 -10.82 -8.05 -12.91
N GLY A 47 -11.32 -6.88 -12.46
CA GLY A 47 -12.55 -6.78 -11.68
C GLY A 47 -12.48 -7.40 -10.28
N GLY A 48 -11.32 -7.92 -9.89
CA GLY A 48 -11.11 -8.65 -8.64
C GLY A 48 -10.54 -7.79 -7.52
N SER A 49 -10.37 -8.42 -6.37
CA SER A 49 -9.70 -7.83 -5.22
C SER A 49 -8.69 -8.82 -4.63
N GLN A 50 -7.58 -8.29 -4.12
CA GLN A 50 -6.56 -9.07 -3.44
C GLN A 50 -6.09 -8.36 -2.18
N SER A 51 -6.05 -9.09 -1.07
CA SER A 51 -5.55 -8.55 0.19
C SER A 51 -4.04 -8.79 0.33
N ILE A 52 -3.36 -7.78 0.83
CA ILE A 52 -1.96 -7.83 1.26
C ILE A 52 -1.90 -7.76 2.78
N LYS A 53 -1.21 -8.72 3.38
CA LYS A 53 -1.12 -8.86 4.83
C LYS A 53 -0.10 -7.89 5.41
N GLU A 54 -0.22 -7.59 6.70
CA GLU A 54 0.84 -6.87 7.40
C GLU A 54 2.14 -7.67 7.45
N LYS A 55 3.25 -6.95 7.63
CA LYS A 55 4.60 -7.48 7.72
C LYS A 55 5.26 -6.97 8.99
N THR A 56 6.15 -7.77 9.56
CA THR A 56 6.94 -7.41 10.74
C THR A 56 8.43 -7.60 10.46
N HIS A 57 9.27 -7.00 11.31
CA HIS A 57 10.72 -7.21 11.34
C HIS A 57 11.22 -7.17 12.78
N HIS A 58 12.37 -7.78 13.03
CA HIS A 58 12.99 -7.80 14.35
C HIS A 58 14.05 -6.70 14.47
N VAL A 59 14.03 -5.96 15.57
CA VAL A 59 15.03 -4.98 15.96
C VAL A 59 15.52 -5.34 17.37
N GLY A 60 16.65 -6.05 17.43
CA GLY A 60 17.08 -6.75 18.64
C GLY A 60 16.06 -7.83 19.03
N ASP A 61 15.60 -7.80 20.27
CA ASP A 61 14.60 -8.74 20.80
C ASP A 61 13.14 -8.29 20.55
N ASN A 62 12.94 -7.15 19.87
CA ASN A 62 11.61 -6.58 19.64
C ASN A 62 11.11 -6.84 18.23
N GLU A 63 9.84 -7.21 18.10
CA GLU A 63 9.14 -7.24 16.81
C GLU A 63 8.48 -5.88 16.53
N GLN A 64 8.73 -5.33 15.34
CA GLN A 64 8.16 -4.07 14.88
C GLN A 64 7.38 -4.25 13.58
N ARG A 65 6.24 -3.57 13.48
CA ARG A 65 5.39 -3.57 12.27
C ARG A 65 6.01 -2.72 11.18
N LYS A 66 5.98 -3.22 9.96
CA LYS A 66 6.25 -2.43 8.76
C LYS A 66 4.96 -1.79 8.27
N PHE A 67 5.08 -0.62 7.67
CA PHE A 67 3.95 0.08 7.05
C PHE A 67 4.16 0.18 5.54
N ILE A 68 3.06 0.21 4.78
CA ILE A 68 3.09 0.41 3.34
C ILE A 68 3.55 1.85 3.07
N GLN A 69 4.68 1.97 2.37
CA GLN A 69 5.27 3.24 2.00
C GLN A 69 4.88 3.65 0.58
N LYS A 70 4.80 2.69 -0.35
CA LYS A 70 4.54 2.95 -1.76
C LYS A 70 3.82 1.78 -2.42
N LEU A 71 2.95 2.08 -3.37
CA LEU A 71 2.35 1.15 -4.30
C LEU A 71 2.69 1.58 -5.73
N THR A 72 3.18 0.64 -6.54
CA THR A 72 3.47 0.86 -7.96
C THR A 72 2.63 -0.11 -8.78
N VAL A 73 1.75 0.41 -9.63
CA VAL A 73 0.88 -0.37 -10.51
C VAL A 73 1.48 -0.46 -11.90
N LYS A 74 1.58 -1.68 -12.42
CA LYS A 74 2.03 -2.02 -13.76
C LYS A 74 0.90 -2.77 -14.45
N SER A 75 0.33 -2.17 -15.49
CA SER A 75 -0.66 -2.80 -16.37
C SER A 75 -0.09 -2.91 -17.77
N GLU A 76 -0.45 -3.96 -18.50
CA GLU A 76 -0.06 -4.13 -19.89
C GLU A 76 -0.63 -2.96 -20.73
N GLY A 77 0.24 -2.30 -21.50
CA GLY A 77 -0.13 -1.17 -22.35
C GLY A 77 -0.42 0.17 -21.66
N ALA A 78 -0.28 0.25 -20.32
CA ALA A 78 -0.49 1.49 -19.57
C ALA A 78 0.83 2.04 -18.98
N SER A 79 0.85 3.34 -18.70
CA SER A 79 1.93 3.97 -17.94
C SER A 79 1.98 3.43 -16.51
N ILE A 80 3.18 3.28 -15.97
CA ILE A 80 3.39 2.94 -14.56
C ILE A 80 2.78 4.04 -13.70
N GLN A 81 1.95 3.66 -12.73
CA GLN A 81 1.33 4.57 -11.77
C GLN A 81 1.86 4.30 -10.37
N GLU A 82 2.08 5.36 -9.59
CA GLU A 82 2.64 5.25 -8.26
C GLU A 82 1.81 6.02 -7.24
N LEU A 83 1.66 5.46 -6.04
CA LEU A 83 1.01 6.10 -4.91
C LEU A 83 1.87 5.90 -3.67
N SER A 84 2.28 6.99 -3.03
CA SER A 84 3.15 6.95 -1.84
C SER A 84 2.44 7.50 -0.60
N ALA A 85 2.84 7.01 0.57
CA ALA A 85 2.40 7.56 1.84
C ALA A 85 2.91 9.01 2.01
N PRO A 86 2.19 9.90 2.74
CA PRO A 86 0.90 9.65 3.37
C PRO A 86 -0.23 9.55 2.34
N PHE A 87 -1.07 8.52 2.50
CA PHE A 87 -2.19 8.30 1.60
C PHE A 87 -3.36 9.23 1.91
N GLU A 88 -4.02 9.72 0.87
CA GLU A 88 -5.21 10.57 1.01
C GLU A 88 -6.27 9.89 1.88
N GLY A 89 -6.89 10.64 2.81
CA GLY A 89 -7.89 10.10 3.74
C GLY A 89 -7.32 9.37 4.97
N VAL A 90 -6.06 8.93 4.96
CA VAL A 90 -5.43 8.28 6.12
C VAL A 90 -4.94 9.34 7.11
N LYS A 91 -5.76 9.62 8.14
CA LYS A 91 -5.48 10.66 9.16
C LYS A 91 -4.86 10.12 10.46
N SER A 92 -4.87 8.80 10.64
CA SER A 92 -4.33 8.08 11.80
C SER A 92 -3.88 6.70 11.33
N PRO A 93 -3.09 5.96 12.13
CA PRO A 93 -2.67 4.61 11.75
C PRO A 93 -3.88 3.73 11.43
N LYS A 94 -3.80 3.00 10.32
CA LYS A 94 -4.82 2.05 9.85
C LYS A 94 -4.21 0.67 9.81
N HIS A 95 -4.90 -0.27 10.45
CA HIS A 95 -4.56 -1.68 10.33
C HIS A 95 -4.74 -2.11 8.88
N GLU A 96 -5.96 -1.97 8.35
CA GLU A 96 -6.28 -2.26 6.95
C GLU A 96 -6.80 -0.99 6.25
N TRP A 97 -6.45 -0.83 4.97
CA TRP A 97 -6.92 0.24 4.12
C TRP A 97 -7.26 -0.26 2.71
N GLN A 98 -8.17 0.42 2.01
CA GLN A 98 -8.53 0.03 0.64
C GLN A 98 -7.86 0.96 -0.37
N PHE A 99 -7.25 0.35 -1.38
CA PHE A 99 -6.79 1.04 -2.59
C PHE A 99 -7.57 0.51 -3.79
N GLU A 100 -7.92 1.40 -4.71
CA GLU A 100 -8.61 1.04 -5.95
C GLU A 100 -7.77 1.47 -7.15
N VAL A 101 -7.59 0.56 -8.08
CA VAL A 101 -7.10 0.85 -9.43
C VAL A 101 -8.30 1.05 -10.33
N THR A 102 -8.42 2.24 -10.92
CA THR A 102 -9.55 2.64 -11.76
C THR A 102 -9.39 2.14 -13.20
N GLU A 103 -10.43 2.30 -14.02
CA GLU A 103 -10.46 1.81 -15.41
C GLU A 103 -9.34 2.38 -16.30
N ASP A 104 -8.89 3.59 -16.01
CA ASP A 104 -7.78 4.29 -16.66
C ASP A 104 -6.39 3.81 -16.19
N GLY A 105 -6.34 2.87 -15.24
CA GLY A 105 -5.10 2.35 -14.65
C GLY A 105 -4.54 3.19 -13.50
N SER A 106 -5.19 4.30 -13.13
CA SER A 106 -4.79 5.14 -11.99
C SER A 106 -5.06 4.44 -10.66
N ILE A 107 -4.18 4.61 -9.67
CA ILE A 107 -4.38 4.09 -8.31
C ILE A 107 -4.78 5.21 -7.35
N LYS A 108 -5.79 4.96 -6.50
CA LYS A 108 -6.26 5.90 -5.49
C LYS A 108 -6.49 5.25 -4.14
N SER A 109 -6.34 6.06 -3.10
CA SER A 109 -6.74 5.74 -1.74
C SER A 109 -8.26 5.89 -1.60
N VAL A 110 -8.96 4.90 -1.04
CA VAL A 110 -10.42 4.97 -0.86
C VAL A 110 -10.73 5.26 0.61
N SER A 111 -11.14 6.50 0.90
CA SER A 111 -11.63 6.86 2.24
C SER A 111 -13.07 6.41 2.41
N HIS A 112 -13.33 5.65 3.48
CA HIS A 112 -14.69 5.39 3.99
C HIS A 112 -15.23 6.59 4.77
#